data_AF-A0A820L4H1-F1
#
_entry.id   AF-A0A820L4H1-F1
#
_cell.length_a   1.000
_cell.length_b   1.000
_cell.length_c   1.000
_cell.angle_alpha   90.00
_cell.angle_beta   90.00
_cell.angle_gamma   90.00
#
_symmetry.space_group_name_H-M   'P 1'
#
loop_
_entity.id
_entity.type
_entity.pdbx_description
1 polymer ?
#
loop_
_entity_poly.entity_id
_entity_poly.type
_entity_poly.pdbx_seq_one_letter_code
_entity_poly.pdbx_strand_id
1 'polypeptide(L)'
;MYNWWWLSIPYALMYIIAIFVGQRWMRKQNEKFELRGALVLWNTILTIFSFWGACRSVPELIYTLNHHGFVYSICDPSFKQGITGLWAWLFMISKFPETIDT
;
A
#
# COMPACT_ATOMS: atom_id res chain seq x y z
N MET A 1 -16.38 16.16 12.98
CA MET A 1 -15.14 15.58 12.42
C MET A 1 -14.65 14.51 13.39
N TYR A 2 -14.73 13.23 13.02
CA TYR A 2 -14.23 12.14 13.88
C TYR A 2 -12.71 12.00 13.67
N ASN A 3 -11.92 12.18 14.74
CA ASN A 3 -10.46 12.10 14.71
C ASN A 3 -9.98 10.68 15.03
N TRP A 4 -10.05 9.78 14.05
CA TRP A 4 -9.61 8.37 14.16
C TRP A 4 -8.09 8.15 14.10
N TRP A 5 -7.29 9.22 14.05
CA TRP A 5 -5.82 9.16 13.97
C TRP A 5 -5.18 8.36 15.10
N TRP A 6 -5.80 8.34 16.27
CA TRP A 6 -5.31 7.58 17.42
C TRP A 6 -5.38 6.06 17.25
N LEU A 7 -6.20 5.54 16.32
CA LEU A 7 -6.27 4.11 16.04
C LEU A 7 -4.99 3.58 15.38
N SER A 8 -4.23 4.40 14.66
CA SER A 8 -3.01 3.97 13.98
C SER A 8 -1.92 3.48 14.96
N ILE A 9 -1.88 4.06 16.17
CA ILE A 9 -0.89 3.75 17.20
C ILE A 9 -1.04 2.31 17.74
N PRO A 10 -2.22 1.86 18.22
CA PRO A 10 -2.39 0.48 18.69
C PRO A 10 -2.21 -0.56 17.58
N TYR A 11 -2.61 -0.26 16.33
CA TYR A 11 -2.35 -1.18 15.20
C TYR A 11 -0.85 -1.36 14.95
N ALA A 12 -0.06 -0.29 14.97
CA ALA A 12 1.39 -0.36 14.81
C ALA A 12 2.06 -1.13 15.97
N LEU A 13 1.65 -0.88 17.22
CA LEU A 13 2.15 -1.62 18.39
C LEU A 13 1.84 -3.11 18.31
N MET A 14 0.61 -3.47 17.95
CA MET A 14 0.19 -4.86 17.79
C MET A 14 1.02 -5.59 16.72
N TYR A 15 1.28 -4.93 15.59
CA TYR A 15 2.12 -5.47 14.51
C TYR A 15 3.57 -5.73 14.97
N ILE A 16 4.19 -4.79 15.69
CA ILE A 16 5.54 -4.96 16.25
C ILE A 16 5.58 -6.14 17.23
N ILE A 17 4.60 -6.26 18.13
CA ILE A 17 4.51 -7.37 19.07
C ILE A 17 4.38 -8.70 18.32
N ALA A 18 3.54 -8.76 17.28
CA ALA A 18 3.37 -9.96 16.45
C ALA A 18 4.67 -10.40 15.79
N ILE A 19 5.48 -9.48 15.27
CA ILE A 19 6.81 -9.78 14.70
C ILE A 19 7.73 -10.40 15.76
N PHE A 20 7.87 -9.76 16.92
CA PHE A 20 8.77 -10.26 17.97
C PHE A 20 8.34 -11.65 18.50
N VAL A 21 7.03 -11.88 18.63
CA VAL A 21 6.49 -13.18 19.01
C VAL A 21 6.76 -14.22 17.93
N GLY A 22 6.50 -13.90 16.66
CA GLY A 22 6.75 -14.77 15.52
C GLY A 22 8.22 -15.16 15.40
N GLN A 23 9.15 -14.20 15.52
CA GLN A 23 10.59 -14.44 15.51
C GLN A 23 11.04 -15.35 16.65
N ARG A 24 10.50 -15.16 17.86
CA ARG A 24 10.83 -15.99 19.02
C ARG A 24 10.28 -17.41 18.89
N TRP A 25 9.12 -17.56 18.26
CA TRP A 25 8.51 -18.86 17.98
C TRP A 25 9.28 -19.62 16.89
N MET A 26 9.62 -18.96 15.79
CA MET A 26 10.46 -19.55 14.72
C MET A 26 11.84 -19.98 15.22
N ARG A 27 12.48 -19.18 16.10
CA ARG A 27 13.77 -19.55 16.72
C ARG A 27 13.66 -20.79 17.61
N LYS A 28 12.49 -21.04 18.20
CA LYS A 28 12.23 -22.22 19.04
C LYS A 28 11.93 -23.47 18.20
N GLN A 29 11.35 -23.30 17.01
CA GLN A 29 10.86 -24.41 16.18
C GLN A 29 11.89 -24.91 15.15
N ASN A 30 12.93 -24.14 14.81
CA ASN A 30 14.08 -24.49 13.95
C ASN A 30 13.76 -25.07 12.55
N GLU A 31 12.49 -25.28 12.21
CA GLU A 31 12.02 -25.58 10.87
C GLU A 31 11.79 -24.29 10.08
N LYS A 32 12.41 -24.21 8.92
CA LYS A 32 12.17 -23.13 7.96
C LYS A 32 10.82 -23.39 7.30
N PHE A 33 9.84 -22.53 7.58
CA PHE A 33 8.62 -22.54 6.79
C PHE A 33 8.96 -22.15 5.34
N GLU A 34 8.67 -23.03 4.39
CA GLU A 34 8.79 -22.79 2.95
C GLU A 34 7.66 -21.86 2.46
N LEU A 35 7.59 -20.61 2.96
CA LEU A 35 6.63 -19.61 2.50
C LEU A 35 7.02 -18.99 1.14
N ARG A 36 8.14 -19.42 0.56
CA ARG A 36 8.75 -18.81 -0.62
C ARG A 36 7.80 -18.77 -1.82
N GLY A 37 7.00 -19.83 -2.03
CA GLY A 37 5.98 -19.84 -3.07
C GLY A 37 4.84 -18.85 -2.83
N ALA A 38 4.37 -18.75 -1.58
CA ALA A 38 3.32 -17.82 -1.19
C ALA A 38 3.78 -16.35 -1.31
N LEU A 39 5.02 -16.04 -0.88
CA LEU A 39 5.60 -14.70 -1.03
C LEU A 39 5.79 -14.30 -2.49
N VAL A 40 6.20 -15.24 -3.35
CA VAL A 40 6.36 -14.94 -4.79
C VAL A 40 5.01 -14.65 -5.43
N LEU A 41 3.98 -15.46 -5.14
CA LEU A 41 2.62 -15.21 -5.64
C LEU A 41 2.10 -13.85 -5.16
N TRP A 42 2.30 -13.54 -3.88
CA TRP A 42 1.89 -12.28 -3.25
C TRP A 42 2.54 -11.05 -3.89
N ASN A 43 3.87 -11.05 -4.01
CA ASN A 43 4.62 -9.97 -4.65
C ASN A 43 4.24 -9.80 -6.13
N THR A 44 3.91 -10.89 -6.82
CA THR A 44 3.46 -10.85 -8.22
C THR A 44 2.10 -10.16 -8.33
N ILE A 45 1.14 -10.50 -7.46
CA ILE A 45 -0.18 -9.86 -7.42
C ILE A 45 -0.05 -8.36 -7.12
N LEU A 46 0.77 -7.99 -6.14
CA LEU A 46 1.04 -6.59 -5.79
C LEU A 46 1.67 -5.82 -6.96
N THR A 47 2.60 -6.43 -7.68
CA THR A 47 3.26 -5.83 -8.85
C THR A 47 2.25 -5.56 -9.97
N ILE A 48 1.41 -6.55 -10.30
CA ILE A 48 0.37 -6.40 -11.34
C ILE A 48 -0.63 -5.32 -10.93
N PHE A 49 -1.07 -5.33 -9.67
CA PHE A 49 -1.99 -4.33 -9.14
C PHE A 49 -1.41 -2.91 -9.24
N SER A 50 -0.15 -2.71 -8.83
CA SER A 50 0.54 -1.43 -8.93
C SER A 50 0.73 -0.98 -10.38
N PHE A 51 1.10 -1.89 -11.29
CA PHE A 51 1.24 -1.58 -12.70
C PHE A 51 -0.08 -1.11 -13.32
N TRP A 52 -1.18 -1.79 -13.00
CA TRP A 52 -2.48 -1.45 -13.57
C TRP A 52 -3.02 -0.11 -13.03
N GLY A 53 -2.78 0.16 -11.74
CA GLY A 53 -3.08 1.47 -11.14
C GLY A 53 -2.26 2.60 -11.74
N ALA A 54 -0.98 2.36 -12.06
CA ALA A 54 -0.14 3.31 -12.77
C ALA A 54 -0.65 3.56 -14.19
N CYS A 55 -0.98 2.52 -14.97
CA CYS A 55 -1.53 2.69 -16.32
C CYS A 55 -2.82 3.52 -16.36
N ARG A 56 -3.62 3.52 -15.29
CA ARG A 56 -4.85 4.31 -15.20
C ARG A 56 -4.63 5.72 -14.63
N SER A 57 -3.68 5.90 -13.71
CA SER A 57 -3.45 7.18 -13.03
C SER A 57 -2.47 8.09 -13.77
N VAL A 58 -1.46 7.51 -14.44
CA VAL A 58 -0.42 8.24 -15.19
C VAL A 58 -0.98 9.08 -16.35
N PRO A 59 -1.91 8.61 -17.21
CA PRO A 59 -2.40 9.44 -18.32
C PRO A 59 -3.14 10.69 -17.84
N GLU A 60 -3.95 10.57 -16.79
CA GLU A 60 -4.64 11.70 -16.15
C GLU A 60 -3.65 12.71 -15.54
N LEU A 61 -2.54 12.20 -14.96
CA LEU A 61 -1.48 13.04 -14.43
C LEU A 61 -0.76 13.80 -15.55
N ILE A 62 -0.41 13.12 -16.64
CA ILE A 62 0.25 13.73 -17.81
C ILE A 62 -0.66 14.77 -18.46
N TYR A 63 -1.96 14.49 -18.57
CA TYR A 63 -2.94 15.43 -19.12
C TYR A 63 -3.03 16.71 -18.29
N THR A 64 -3.16 16.56 -16.96
CA THR A 64 -3.24 17.69 -16.02
C THR A 64 -1.94 18.50 -16.01
N LEU A 65 -0.78 17.84 -16.06
CA LEU A 65 0.53 18.49 -16.14
C LEU A 65 0.71 19.31 -17.42
N ASN A 66 0.28 18.79 -18.58
CA ASN A 66 0.40 19.50 -19.86
C ASN A 66 -0.58 20.67 -20.00
N HIS A 67 -1.81 20.56 -19.49
CA HIS A 67 -2.85 21.59 -19.67
C HIS A 67 -2.88 22.65 -18.57
N HIS A 68 -2.57 22.30 -17.33
CA HIS A 68 -2.74 23.20 -16.18
C HIS A 68 -1.43 23.50 -15.42
N GLY A 69 -0.32 22.85 -15.80
CA GLY A 69 0.99 23.05 -15.19
C GLY A 69 1.16 22.35 -13.83
N PHE A 70 2.41 22.28 -13.37
CA PHE A 70 2.82 21.50 -12.19
C PHE A 70 2.15 21.94 -10.87
N VAL A 71 1.99 23.25 -10.67
CA VAL A 71 1.42 23.80 -9.44
C VAL A 71 -0.06 23.44 -9.32
N TYR A 72 -0.80 23.45 -10.43
CA TYR A 72 -2.20 23.04 -10.44
C TYR A 72 -2.35 21.53 -10.20
N SER A 73 -1.52 20.69 -10.82
CA SER A 73 -1.56 19.24 -10.64
C SER A 73 -1.34 18.77 -9.19
N ILE A 74 -0.63 19.55 -8.37
CA ILE A 74 -0.35 19.21 -6.97
C ILE A 74 -1.35 19.85 -6.01
N CYS A 75 -1.72 21.11 -6.26
CA CYS A 75 -2.56 21.87 -5.35
C CYS A 75 -4.05 21.63 -5.56
N ASP A 76 -4.47 21.13 -6.72
CA ASP A 76 -5.89 20.91 -7.02
C ASP A 76 -6.35 19.50 -6.59
N PRO A 77 -7.41 19.39 -5.77
CA PRO A 77 -7.94 18.10 -5.32
C PRO A 77 -8.74 17.36 -6.40
N SER A 78 -8.88 17.87 -7.63
CA SER A 78 -9.59 17.18 -8.72
C SER A 78 -9.01 15.79 -9.02
N PHE A 79 -7.72 15.57 -8.76
CA PHE A 79 -7.10 14.24 -8.91
C PHE A 79 -7.68 13.18 -7.96
N LYS A 80 -8.39 13.61 -6.90
CA LYS A 80 -9.06 12.72 -5.94
C LYS A 80 -10.50 12.40 -6.35
N GLN A 81 -11.00 12.98 -7.43
CA GLN A 81 -12.38 12.77 -7.90
C GLN A 81 -12.40 11.73 -9.04
N GLY A 82 -13.40 10.85 -9.04
CA GLY A 82 -13.59 9.85 -10.10
C GLY A 82 -12.71 8.59 -9.96
N ILE A 83 -12.38 7.98 -11.09
CA ILE A 83 -11.73 6.66 -11.17
C ILE A 83 -10.28 6.69 -10.65
N THR A 84 -9.58 7.81 -10.83
CA THR A 84 -8.21 8.04 -10.34
C THR A 84 -8.15 8.10 -8.81
N GLY A 85 -9.12 8.78 -8.18
CA GLY A 85 -9.25 8.82 -6.72
C GLY A 85 -9.50 7.44 -6.10
N LEU A 86 -10.32 6.62 -6.75
CA LEU A 86 -10.56 5.23 -6.34
C LEU A 86 -9.28 4.39 -6.43
N TRP A 87 -8.53 4.49 -7.53
CA TRP A 87 -7.26 3.78 -7.67
C TRP A 87 -6.19 4.26 -6.68
N ALA A 88 -6.13 5.56 -6.39
CA ALA A 88 -5.23 6.10 -5.38
C ALA A 88 -5.58 5.60 -3.97
N TRP A 89 -6.87 5.46 -3.65
CA TRP A 89 -7.31 4.88 -2.38
C TRP A 89 -6.98 3.40 -2.28
N LEU A 90 -7.23 2.62 -3.34
CA LEU A 90 -6.85 1.21 -3.40
C LEU A 90 -5.33 1.01 -3.28
N PHE A 91 -4.52 1.90 -3.87
CA PHE A 91 -3.06 1.89 -3.71
C PHE A 91 -2.62 2.20 -2.27
N MET A 92 -3.32 3.11 -1.58
CA MET A 92 -3.07 3.38 -0.17
C MET A 92 -3.39 2.15 0.69
N ILE A 93 -4.46 1.42 0.35
CA ILE A 93 -4.81 0.16 1.01
C ILE A 93 -3.75 -0.90 0.75
N SER A 94 -3.20 -1.00 -0.46
CA SER A 94 -2.19 -2.03 -0.80
C SER A 94 -0.88 -1.91 -0.01
N LYS A 95 -0.64 -0.78 0.68
CA LYS A 95 0.49 -0.62 1.61
C LYS A 95 0.33 -1.41 2.92
N PHE A 96 -0.89 -1.67 3.38
CA PHE A 96 -1.11 -2.54 4.55
C PHE A 96 -0.72 -4.00 4.27
N PRO A 97 -1.15 -4.63 3.16
CA PRO A 97 -0.68 -5.95 2.76
C PRO A 97 0.84 -6.02 2.51
N GLU A 98 1.48 -4.96 2.04
CA GLU A 98 2.95 -4.91 1.87
C GLU A 98 3.71 -5.03 3.21
N THR A 99 3.11 -4.62 4.34
CA THR A 99 3.70 -4.89 5.67
C THR A 99 3.66 -6.38 6.05
N ILE A 100 2.90 -7.22 5.34
CA ILE A 100 2.88 -8.68 5.59
C ILE A 100 4.13 -9.36 4.98
N ASP A 101 4.86 -8.70 4.07
CA ASP A 101 6.15 -9.21 3.56
C ASP A 101 7.30 -9.13 4.60
N THR A 102 7.12 -8.40 5.72
CA THR A 102 8.15 -8.25 6.78
C THR A 102 7.94 -9.23 7.92
#